data_AF-A0A7C1HTM4-F1
#
_entry.id   AF-A0A7C1HTM4-F1
#
_cell.length_a   1.000
_cell.length_b   1.000
_cell.length_c   1.000
_cell.angle_alpha   90.00
_cell.angle_beta   90.00
_cell.angle_gamma   90.00
#
_symmetry.space_group_name_H-M   'P 1'
#
loop_
_entity.id
_entity.type
_entity.pdbx_description
1 polymer ?
#
loop_
_entity_poly.entity_id
_entity_poly.type
_entity_poly.pdbx_seq_one_letter_code
_entity_poly.pdbx_strand_id
1 'polypeptide(L)'
;MIRATCITVVIAASIWWNSALNGQIINPDKGFVFNDTSIPRIDITISEADLASLYEDPFSNTEYPVHFRISRDGIAEEVQNVGLRFRGNTSRGKQKKSFKVSFNTFVIGGNFHGLEKLNLNAETNDPSMMRSKLSWELFRYMGIPASRVNHVLLYINDNFFGVYINT
;
A
#
# COMPACT_ATOMS: atom_id res chain seq x y z
N MET A 1 -72.40 36.13 -5.91
CA MET A 1 -71.19 35.73 -6.66
C MET A 1 -69.97 36.10 -5.83
N ILE A 2 -69.33 35.12 -5.20
CA ILE A 2 -68.22 35.31 -4.25
C ILE A 2 -66.91 35.14 -5.03
N ARG A 3 -66.03 36.15 -5.02
CA ARG A 3 -64.67 36.08 -5.58
C ARG A 3 -63.75 35.41 -4.56
N ALA A 4 -63.18 34.26 -4.92
CA ALA A 4 -62.14 33.59 -4.15
C ALA A 4 -60.76 34.15 -4.54
N THR A 5 -60.08 34.77 -3.59
CA THR A 5 -58.70 35.23 -3.75
C THR A 5 -57.78 34.07 -3.34
N CYS A 6 -57.09 33.47 -4.31
CA CYS A 6 -56.13 32.40 -4.08
C CYS A 6 -54.79 33.02 -3.64
N ILE A 7 -54.38 32.79 -2.39
CA ILE A 7 -53.07 33.20 -1.88
C ILE A 7 -52.13 32.00 -2.04
N THR A 8 -51.24 32.06 -3.02
CA THR A 8 -50.21 31.04 -3.23
C THR A 8 -49.07 31.27 -2.25
N VAL A 9 -48.96 30.42 -1.23
CA VAL A 9 -47.80 30.39 -0.32
C VAL A 9 -46.67 29.65 -1.03
N VAL A 10 -45.59 30.36 -1.37
CA VAL A 10 -44.36 29.77 -1.90
C VAL A 10 -43.52 29.25 -0.73
N ILE A 11 -43.46 27.94 -0.56
CA ILE A 11 -42.57 27.29 0.41
C ILE A 11 -41.20 27.15 -0.25
N ALA A 12 -40.24 27.98 0.15
CA ALA A 12 -38.84 27.82 -0.25
C ALA A 12 -38.22 26.67 0.56
N ALA A 13 -38.08 25.50 -0.07
CA ALA A 13 -37.30 24.39 0.49
C ALA A 13 -35.81 24.71 0.31
N SER A 14 -35.14 25.16 1.39
CA SER A 14 -33.68 25.24 1.42
C SER A 14 -33.10 23.84 1.51
N ILE A 15 -32.54 23.38 0.39
CA ILE A 15 -31.74 22.15 0.33
C ILE A 15 -30.40 22.47 1.01
N TRP A 16 -30.24 22.01 2.25
CA TRP A 16 -28.95 22.04 2.94
C TRP A 16 -28.08 20.90 2.38
N TRP A 17 -27.31 21.21 1.33
CA TRP A 17 -26.16 20.38 0.96
C TRP A 17 -25.09 20.51 2.05
N ASN A 18 -25.13 19.63 3.04
CA ASN A 18 -23.96 19.36 3.87
C ASN A 18 -22.98 18.52 3.05
N SER A 19 -22.24 19.16 2.14
CA SER A 19 -21.00 18.59 1.64
C SER A 19 -19.98 18.68 2.77
N ALA A 20 -19.82 17.60 3.52
CA ALA A 20 -18.67 17.46 4.41
C ALA A 20 -17.40 17.57 3.54
N LEU A 21 -16.71 18.70 3.64
CA LEU A 21 -15.38 18.89 3.08
C LEU A 21 -14.43 18.02 3.89
N ASN A 22 -14.32 16.75 3.51
CA ASN A 22 -13.28 15.88 4.03
C ASN A 22 -11.95 16.35 3.44
N GLY A 23 -11.19 17.14 4.21
CA GLY A 23 -9.81 17.46 3.88
C GLY A 23 -8.97 16.18 3.83
N GLN A 24 -7.85 16.22 3.11
CA GLN A 24 -6.90 15.11 3.12
C GLN A 24 -6.37 14.93 4.55
N ILE A 25 -6.57 13.74 5.13
CA ILE A 25 -5.98 13.39 6.43
C ILE A 25 -4.46 13.46 6.26
N ILE A 26 -3.82 14.38 7.00
CA ILE A 26 -2.37 14.65 6.89
C ILE A 26 -1.56 13.36 7.10
N ASN A 27 -1.94 12.59 8.13
CA ASN A 27 -1.32 11.32 8.47
C ASN A 27 -2.42 10.28 8.72
N PRO A 28 -2.76 9.42 7.74
CA PRO A 28 -3.80 8.41 7.91
C PRO A 28 -3.38 7.33 8.91
N ASP A 29 -4.32 6.71 9.60
CA ASP A 29 -4.02 5.62 10.53
C ASP A 29 -3.26 4.46 9.87
N LYS A 30 -2.49 3.73 10.68
CA LYS A 30 -1.65 2.61 10.22
C LYS A 30 -2.49 1.54 9.48
N GLY A 31 -3.73 1.30 9.91
CA GLY A 31 -4.63 0.32 9.29
C GLY A 31 -4.08 -1.11 9.32
N PHE A 32 -4.72 -2.05 8.62
CA PHE A 32 -4.32 -3.45 8.61
C PHE A 32 -2.90 -3.67 8.05
N VAL A 33 -2.58 -2.99 6.93
CA VAL A 33 -1.32 -3.16 6.20
C VAL A 33 -0.10 -2.69 7.00
N PHE A 34 -0.19 -1.53 7.67
CA PHE A 34 0.95 -0.92 8.38
C PHE A 34 0.85 -1.00 9.90
N ASN A 35 -0.09 -1.76 10.46
CA ASN A 35 -0.08 -2.04 11.89
C ASN A 35 1.29 -2.62 12.29
N ASP A 36 1.77 -2.25 13.46
CA ASP A 36 3.13 -2.55 13.92
C ASP A 36 3.16 -3.23 15.30
N THR A 37 2.00 -3.66 15.80
CA THR A 37 1.86 -4.41 17.06
C THR A 37 2.39 -5.84 16.93
N SER A 38 2.26 -6.42 15.74
CA SER A 38 2.81 -7.73 15.37
C SER A 38 3.46 -7.62 13.99
N ILE A 39 4.36 -8.56 13.68
CA ILE A 39 5.07 -8.57 12.40
C ILE A 39 4.24 -9.38 11.39
N PRO A 40 3.63 -8.76 10.37
CA PRO A 40 2.91 -9.50 9.34
C PRO A 40 3.87 -10.31 8.46
N ARG A 41 3.34 -11.41 7.91
CA ARG A 41 3.97 -12.21 6.88
C ARG A 41 3.36 -11.87 5.53
N ILE A 42 4.20 -11.59 4.54
CA ILE A 42 3.83 -11.42 3.15
C ILE A 42 4.35 -12.62 2.37
N ASP A 43 3.45 -13.33 1.72
CA ASP A 43 3.72 -14.42 0.81
C ASP A 43 3.49 -13.96 -0.63
N ILE A 44 4.47 -14.21 -1.49
CA ILE A 44 4.39 -13.93 -2.92
C ILE A 44 4.58 -15.25 -3.67
N THR A 45 3.59 -15.63 -4.46
CA THR A 45 3.69 -16.78 -5.37
C THR A 45 3.85 -16.27 -6.80
N ILE A 46 4.94 -16.69 -7.45
CA ILE A 46 5.33 -16.28 -8.79
C ILE A 46 5.81 -17.51 -9.58
N SER A 47 5.57 -17.55 -10.90
CA SER A 47 6.08 -18.64 -11.73
C SER A 47 7.62 -18.65 -11.72
N GLU A 48 8.25 -19.83 -11.81
CA GLU A 48 9.71 -19.93 -11.82
C GLU A 48 10.33 -19.23 -13.04
N ALA A 49 9.64 -19.22 -14.18
CA ALA A 49 10.07 -18.54 -15.40
C ALA A 49 10.07 -17.01 -15.22
N ASP A 50 9.01 -16.45 -14.61
CA ASP A 50 8.92 -15.01 -14.35
C ASP A 50 9.94 -14.59 -13.28
N LEU A 51 10.14 -15.42 -12.26
CA LEU A 51 11.17 -15.20 -11.25
C LEU A 51 12.56 -15.19 -11.88
N ALA A 52 12.88 -16.16 -12.74
CA ALA A 52 14.15 -16.19 -13.46
C ALA A 52 14.34 -14.93 -14.32
N SER A 53 13.30 -14.52 -15.06
CA SER A 53 13.32 -13.31 -15.89
C SER A 53 13.56 -12.05 -15.05
N LEU A 54 12.97 -11.97 -13.86
CA LEU A 54 13.16 -10.85 -12.93
C LEU A 54 14.63 -10.76 -12.46
N TYR A 55 15.29 -11.90 -12.25
CA TYR A 55 16.69 -11.96 -11.83
C TYR A 55 17.69 -11.81 -12.97
N GLU A 56 17.31 -12.13 -14.21
CA GLU A 56 18.14 -11.97 -15.41
C GLU A 56 18.40 -10.50 -15.73
N ASP A 57 17.37 -9.65 -15.67
CA ASP A 57 17.51 -8.19 -15.78
C ASP A 57 16.95 -7.46 -14.55
N PRO A 58 17.76 -7.29 -13.49
CA PRO A 58 17.31 -6.62 -12.27
C PRO A 58 16.98 -5.14 -12.45
N PHE A 59 17.44 -4.50 -13.53
CA PHE A 59 17.26 -3.08 -13.81
C PHE A 59 16.01 -2.77 -14.64
N SER A 60 15.39 -3.80 -15.22
CA SER A 60 14.10 -3.70 -15.90
C SER A 60 12.99 -3.15 -15.00
N ASN A 61 12.05 -2.43 -15.61
CA ASN A 61 10.81 -2.00 -14.95
C ASN A 61 9.61 -2.86 -15.34
N THR A 62 9.82 -3.94 -16.09
CA THR A 62 8.78 -4.94 -16.36
C THR A 62 8.27 -5.51 -15.04
N GLU A 63 6.94 -5.54 -14.91
CA GLU A 63 6.26 -6.12 -13.76
C GLU A 63 5.69 -7.48 -14.17
N TYR A 64 5.83 -8.47 -13.28
CA TYR A 64 5.35 -9.83 -13.50
C TYR A 64 4.12 -10.10 -12.62
N PRO A 65 3.12 -10.84 -13.13
CA PRO A 65 1.92 -11.17 -12.36
C PRO A 65 2.25 -12.15 -11.24
N VAL A 66 1.82 -11.83 -10.03
CA VAL A 66 2.00 -12.66 -8.84
C VAL A 66 0.71 -12.78 -8.04
N HIS A 67 0.63 -13.83 -7.23
CA HIS A 67 -0.32 -13.93 -6.14
C HIS A 67 0.29 -13.31 -4.89
N PHE A 68 -0.37 -12.30 -4.34
CA PHE A 68 0.04 -11.62 -3.12
C PHE A 68 -0.86 -12.05 -1.97
N ARG A 69 -0.28 -12.46 -0.85
CA ARG A 69 -1.02 -12.75 0.38
C ARG A 69 -0.32 -12.10 1.56
N ILE A 70 -1.09 -11.46 2.44
CA ILE A 70 -0.61 -10.91 3.70
C ILE A 70 -1.34 -11.61 4.85
N SER A 71 -0.60 -12.05 5.86
CA SER A 71 -1.14 -12.73 7.03
C SER A 71 -0.60 -12.13 8.32
N ARG A 72 -1.47 -11.99 9.32
CA ARG A 72 -1.17 -11.42 10.63
C ARG A 72 -2.25 -11.82 11.63
N ASP A 73 -1.86 -12.18 12.85
CA ASP A 73 -2.78 -12.43 13.97
C ASP A 73 -3.91 -13.43 13.63
N GLY A 74 -3.61 -14.43 12.79
CA GLY A 74 -4.59 -15.44 12.34
C GLY A 74 -5.50 -14.99 11.18
N ILE A 75 -5.43 -13.73 10.75
CA ILE A 75 -6.16 -13.19 9.60
C ILE A 75 -5.24 -13.21 8.38
N ALA A 76 -5.77 -13.63 7.23
CA ALA A 76 -5.06 -13.57 5.97
C ALA A 76 -5.96 -12.96 4.88
N GLU A 77 -5.39 -12.07 4.08
CA GLU A 77 -6.02 -11.50 2.89
C GLU A 77 -5.11 -11.73 1.68
N GLU A 78 -5.71 -11.91 0.51
CA GLU A 78 -4.99 -12.24 -0.71
C GLU A 78 -5.54 -11.50 -1.93
N VAL A 79 -4.66 -11.25 -2.89
CA VAL A 79 -4.96 -10.55 -4.14
C VAL A 79 -4.20 -11.24 -5.28
N GLN A 80 -4.92 -11.57 -6.35
CA GLN A 80 -4.35 -12.13 -7.57
C GLN A 80 -3.98 -11.04 -8.57
N ASN A 81 -3.14 -11.39 -9.56
CA ASN A 81 -2.74 -10.49 -10.65
C ASN A 81 -2.12 -9.18 -10.16
N VAL A 82 -1.21 -9.31 -9.19
CA VAL A 82 -0.44 -8.18 -8.66
C VAL A 82 0.87 -8.06 -9.41
N GLY A 83 1.30 -6.85 -9.75
CA GLY A 83 2.60 -6.59 -10.36
C GLY A 83 3.73 -6.69 -9.35
N LEU A 84 4.74 -7.50 -9.65
CA LEU A 84 5.99 -7.54 -8.89
C LEU A 84 7.16 -7.11 -9.77
N ARG A 85 8.04 -6.28 -9.21
CA ARG A 85 9.36 -6.01 -9.77
C ARG A 85 10.37 -5.59 -8.70
N PHE A 86 11.64 -5.51 -9.06
CA PHE A 86 12.62 -4.85 -8.22
C PHE A 86 12.46 -3.32 -8.24
N ARG A 87 12.88 -2.68 -7.14
CA ARG A 87 12.88 -1.22 -6.99
C ARG A 87 14.24 -0.68 -6.56
N GLY A 88 14.39 0.61 -6.84
CA GLY A 88 15.53 1.45 -6.48
C GLY A 88 16.55 1.54 -7.61
N ASN A 89 17.73 2.06 -7.31
CA ASN A 89 18.82 2.19 -8.28
C ASN A 89 19.95 1.22 -7.89
N THR A 90 20.77 1.62 -6.93
CA THR A 90 21.88 0.80 -6.41
C THR A 90 21.40 -0.44 -5.64
N SER A 91 20.22 -0.40 -5.04
CA SER A 91 19.61 -1.54 -4.32
C SER A 91 19.33 -2.73 -5.23
N ARG A 92 19.09 -2.51 -6.52
CA ARG A 92 18.88 -3.58 -7.51
C ARG A 92 20.13 -4.40 -7.76
N GLY A 93 21.32 -3.86 -7.47
CA GLY A 93 22.59 -4.58 -7.56
C GLY A 93 22.94 -5.41 -6.32
N LYS A 94 22.23 -5.26 -5.20
CA LYS A 94 22.54 -5.96 -3.93
C LYS A 94 22.04 -7.39 -3.93
N GLN A 95 22.62 -8.31 -3.15
CA GLN A 95 22.10 -9.68 -3.07
C GLN A 95 20.65 -9.73 -2.59
N LYS A 96 20.36 -9.00 -1.50
CA LYS A 96 18.99 -8.78 -1.01
C LYS A 96 18.37 -7.58 -1.74
N LYS A 97 17.38 -7.85 -2.60
CA LYS A 97 16.74 -6.87 -3.49
C LYS A 97 15.52 -6.24 -2.81
N SER A 98 15.25 -4.97 -3.07
CA SER A 98 13.98 -4.35 -2.69
C SER A 98 12.93 -4.59 -3.78
N PHE A 99 11.68 -4.82 -3.38
CA PHE A 99 10.58 -5.09 -4.28
C PHE A 99 9.57 -3.94 -4.32
N LYS A 100 8.88 -3.81 -5.44
CA LYS A 100 7.66 -3.03 -5.57
C LYS A 100 6.54 -3.99 -5.94
N VAL A 101 5.45 -3.90 -5.19
CA VAL A 101 4.20 -4.63 -5.39
C VAL A 101 3.16 -3.63 -5.88
N SER A 102 2.51 -3.91 -7.00
CA SER A 102 1.61 -2.98 -7.69
C SER A 102 0.26 -3.65 -7.94
N PHE A 103 -0.77 -3.20 -7.23
CA PHE A 103 -2.11 -3.79 -7.31
C PHE A 103 -2.91 -3.32 -8.53
N ASN A 104 -2.47 -2.24 -9.18
CA ASN A 104 -3.18 -1.63 -10.31
C ASN A 104 -2.57 -1.91 -11.69
N THR A 105 -1.50 -2.72 -11.77
CA THR A 105 -0.79 -2.96 -13.03
C THR A 105 -1.58 -3.84 -13.99
N PHE A 106 -2.13 -4.95 -13.51
CA PHE A 106 -2.89 -5.89 -14.34
C PHE A 106 -4.40 -5.77 -14.16
N VAL A 107 -4.84 -5.14 -13.06
CA VAL A 107 -6.25 -4.87 -12.76
C VAL A 107 -6.44 -3.36 -12.65
N ILE A 108 -7.10 -2.76 -13.64
CA ILE A 108 -7.35 -1.31 -13.65
C ILE A 108 -8.22 -0.93 -12.43
N GLY A 109 -7.77 0.07 -11.66
CA GLY A 109 -8.45 0.49 -10.43
C GLY A 109 -8.23 -0.43 -9.23
N GLY A 110 -7.42 -1.48 -9.38
CA GLY A 110 -7.05 -2.38 -8.29
C GLY A 110 -6.36 -1.62 -7.15
N ASN A 111 -6.85 -1.82 -5.93
CA ASN A 111 -6.25 -1.27 -4.72
C ASN A 111 -6.37 -2.29 -3.59
N PHE A 112 -5.46 -2.19 -2.62
CA PHE A 112 -5.45 -3.02 -1.43
C PHE A 112 -5.44 -2.12 -0.20
N HIS A 113 -6.55 -2.07 0.54
CA HIS A 113 -6.75 -1.11 1.66
C HIS A 113 -6.48 0.35 1.25
N GLY A 114 -6.92 0.74 0.04
CA GLY A 114 -6.69 2.07 -0.52
C GLY A 114 -5.27 2.32 -1.05
N LEU A 115 -4.42 1.29 -1.10
CA LEU A 115 -3.08 1.37 -1.68
C LEU A 115 -3.09 0.83 -3.11
N GLU A 116 -2.60 1.63 -4.05
CA GLU A 116 -2.29 1.14 -5.39
C GLU A 116 -0.99 0.34 -5.43
N LYS A 117 -0.03 0.72 -4.58
CA LYS A 117 1.35 0.19 -4.60
C LYS A 117 1.89 0.08 -3.18
N LEU A 118 2.74 -0.91 -3.00
CA LEU A 118 3.46 -1.22 -1.76
C LEU A 118 4.96 -1.35 -2.08
N ASN A 119 5.84 -0.82 -1.24
CA ASN A 119 7.28 -1.00 -1.43
C ASN A 119 7.85 -1.83 -0.27
N LEU A 120 8.57 -2.90 -0.63
CA LEU A 120 9.26 -3.76 0.33
C LEU A 120 10.77 -3.48 0.23
N ASN A 121 11.29 -2.67 1.15
CA ASN A 121 12.68 -2.26 1.16
C ASN A 121 13.54 -3.26 1.94
N ALA A 122 14.62 -3.74 1.31
CA ALA A 122 15.56 -4.69 1.91
C ALA A 122 16.45 -4.07 3.00
N GLU A 123 16.63 -2.74 2.97
CA GLU A 123 17.50 -1.94 3.84
C GLU A 123 18.94 -2.47 3.95
N THR A 124 19.48 -3.01 2.85
CA THR A 124 20.77 -3.72 2.84
C THR A 124 21.98 -2.87 3.28
N ASN A 125 21.89 -1.54 3.16
CA ASN A 125 22.96 -0.64 3.60
C ASN A 125 22.78 -0.14 5.05
N ASP A 126 21.68 -0.51 5.71
CA ASP A 126 21.41 -0.16 7.10
C ASP A 126 21.52 -1.42 7.98
N PRO A 127 22.62 -1.58 8.75
CA PRO A 127 22.78 -2.72 9.65
C PRO A 127 21.70 -2.82 10.73
N SER A 128 21.06 -1.71 11.12
CA SER A 128 19.99 -1.75 12.12
C SER A 128 18.62 -2.04 11.50
N MET A 129 18.47 -1.87 10.19
CA MET A 129 17.18 -1.93 9.48
C MET A 129 16.09 -1.05 10.12
N MET A 130 16.46 0.01 10.84
CA MET A 130 15.52 0.83 11.62
C MET A 130 15.58 2.31 11.24
N ARG A 131 16.63 2.77 10.55
CA ARG A 131 16.84 4.21 10.33
C ARG A 131 15.70 4.84 9.54
N SER A 132 15.26 4.19 8.46
CA SER A 132 14.17 4.70 7.63
C SER A 132 12.83 4.67 8.39
N LYS A 133 12.53 3.57 9.08
CA LYS A 133 11.32 3.45 9.93
C LYS A 133 11.27 4.57 10.98
N LEU A 134 12.33 4.72 11.77
CA LEU A 134 12.39 5.74 12.84
C LEU A 134 12.27 7.15 12.27
N SER A 135 12.86 7.42 11.11
CA SER A 135 12.75 8.73 10.45
C SER A 135 11.31 9.04 10.06
N TRP A 136 10.61 8.08 9.44
CA TRP A 136 9.20 8.26 9.08
C TRP A 136 8.30 8.40 10.30
N GLU A 137 8.51 7.59 11.34
CA GLU A 137 7.74 7.70 12.58
C GLU A 137 8.00 9.01 13.32
N LEU A 138 9.24 9.51 13.32
CA LEU A 138 9.59 10.81 13.89
C LEU A 138 8.89 11.95 13.13
N PHE A 139 8.87 11.93 11.79
CA PHE A 139 8.14 12.92 11.01
C PHE A 139 6.64 12.91 11.34
N ARG A 140 6.03 11.72 11.43
CA ARG A 140 4.62 11.60 11.82
C ARG A 140 4.38 12.08 13.25
N TYR A 141 5.28 11.79 14.18
CA TYR A 141 5.22 12.28 15.56
C TYR A 141 5.26 13.81 15.64
N MET A 142 6.07 14.44 14.79
CA MET A 142 6.14 15.90 14.65
C MET A 142 4.95 16.51 13.87
N GLY A 143 3.96 15.70 13.45
CA GLY A 143 2.81 16.16 12.67
C GLY A 143 3.10 16.46 11.19
N ILE A 144 4.29 16.08 10.70
CA ILE A 144 4.68 16.25 9.29
C ILE A 144 4.05 15.11 8.47
N PRO A 145 3.48 15.38 7.28
CA PRO A 145 2.98 14.33 6.40
C PRO A 145 4.10 13.35 6.04
N ALA A 146 3.92 12.08 6.39
CA ALA A 146 4.94 11.04 6.22
C ALA A 146 4.34 9.64 6.01
N SER A 147 5.08 8.80 5.28
CA SER A 147 4.65 7.44 4.95
C SER A 147 4.37 6.60 6.20
N ARG A 148 3.39 5.70 6.09
CA ARG A 148 3.16 4.64 7.08
C ARG A 148 4.21 3.56 6.86
N VAL A 149 4.76 3.02 7.95
CA VAL A 149 5.87 2.08 7.89
C VAL A 149 5.75 0.98 8.93
N ASN A 150 6.09 -0.24 8.55
CA ASN A 150 6.23 -1.37 9.47
C ASN A 150 7.25 -2.39 8.95
N HIS A 151 7.69 -3.30 9.82
CA HIS A 151 8.50 -4.45 9.41
C HIS A 151 7.60 -5.60 8.97
N VAL A 152 8.06 -6.38 7.99
CA VAL A 152 7.32 -7.53 7.45
C VAL A 152 8.27 -8.70 7.21
N LEU A 153 7.77 -9.92 7.32
CA LEU A 153 8.48 -11.13 6.90
C LEU A 153 8.10 -11.45 5.46
N LEU A 154 9.06 -11.50 4.54
CA LEU A 154 8.80 -11.80 3.13
C LEU A 154 9.12 -13.25 2.81
N TYR A 155 8.18 -13.92 2.15
CA TYR A 155 8.33 -15.24 1.56
C TYR A 155 8.03 -15.16 0.06
N ILE A 156 8.85 -15.82 -0.76
CA ILE A 156 8.62 -15.96 -2.20
C ILE A 156 8.68 -17.44 -2.54
N ASN A 157 7.59 -17.99 -3.11
CA ASN A 157 7.44 -19.43 -3.37
C ASN A 157 7.81 -20.28 -2.15
N ASP A 158 7.22 -19.96 -1.00
CA ASP A 158 7.46 -20.58 0.33
C ASP A 158 8.88 -20.46 0.89
N ASN A 159 9.83 -19.86 0.16
CA ASN A 159 11.18 -19.60 0.65
C ASN A 159 11.22 -18.30 1.44
N PHE A 160 11.87 -18.31 2.61
CA PHE A 160 12.04 -17.11 3.42
C PHE A 160 13.13 -16.19 2.85
N PHE A 161 12.75 -14.98 2.47
CA PHE A 161 13.65 -13.96 1.89
C PHE A 161 14.19 -12.97 2.93
N GLY A 162 13.67 -13.00 4.16
CA GLY A 162 14.11 -12.17 5.26
C GLY A 162 13.08 -11.14 5.73
N VAL A 163 13.53 -10.26 6.63
CA VAL A 163 12.77 -9.10 7.12
C VAL A 163 12.88 -7.96 6.10
N TYR A 164 11.79 -7.24 5.86
CA TYR A 164 11.74 -6.05 5.00
C TYR A 164 11.02 -4.91 5.71
N ILE A 165 11.25 -3.68 5.27
CA ILE A 165 10.41 -2.54 5.65
C ILE A 165 9.38 -2.32 4.56
N ASN A 166 8.12 -2.36 4.95
CA ASN A 166 7.01 -1.96 4.13
C ASN A 166 6.77 -0.45 4.27
N THR A 167 6.78 0.27 3.15
CA THR A 167 6.60 1.72 3.05
C THR A 167 5.64 2.13 1.94
#